data_AF-A0A817Q230-F1
#
_entry.id   AF-A0A817Q230-F1
#
_cell.length_a   1.000
_cell.length_b   1.000
_cell.length_c   1.000
_cell.angle_alpha   90.00
_cell.angle_beta   90.00
_cell.angle_gamma   90.00
#
_symmetry.space_group_name_H-M   'P 1'
#
loop_
_entity.id
_entity.type
_entity.pdbx_description
1 polymer ?
#
loop_
_entity_poly.entity_id
_entity_poly.type
_entity_poly.pdbx_seq_one_letter_code
_entity_poly.pdbx_strand_id
1 'polypeptide(L)'
;MQNQSNNILSGTVQNTISPSEALFLLNRDVAANQLQTYRSNNEPILMTSLSGMPIGDKVYSLTAGSRGPILLQDTYLLDELGQFNEEKIPERCSYGKGSGAFGFFQCTTDIGSTLTRAHFLDTRNKQTPIAIRFSRFRSELGSSDTIRDIRGMAIKFYTDCGNFDLICNHLPVFFIRDPILYPSLVHSQKRNPVTNLFDYDAYWDFLTLRPETTHCLVSIKRINNFSFYNMKSFSRFCN
;
A
#
# COMPACT_ATOMS: atom_id res chain seq x y z
N MET A 1 -17.50 -40.35 -53.81
CA MET A 1 -16.16 -39.74 -53.88
C MET A 1 -16.04 -38.72 -52.74
N GLN A 2 -15.16 -39.04 -51.79
CA GLN A 2 -14.50 -38.22 -50.74
C GLN A 2 -15.38 -37.21 -49.95
N ASN A 3 -15.73 -37.44 -48.68
CA ASN A 3 -14.89 -37.45 -47.46
C ASN A 3 -13.88 -36.28 -47.39
N GLN A 4 -14.24 -35.22 -46.65
CA GLN A 4 -13.30 -34.43 -45.85
C GLN A 4 -13.93 -34.12 -44.49
N SER A 5 -13.63 -34.97 -43.53
CA SER A 5 -13.52 -34.61 -42.12
C SER A 5 -12.19 -33.87 -41.91
N ASN A 6 -12.18 -32.87 -41.02
CA ASN A 6 -11.17 -32.66 -39.96
C ASN A 6 -10.86 -31.18 -39.66
N ASN A 7 -10.84 -30.89 -38.36
CA ASN A 7 -9.98 -29.93 -37.67
C ASN A 7 -10.28 -28.43 -37.80
N ILE A 8 -11.16 -27.93 -36.93
CA ILE A 8 -10.90 -26.63 -36.27
C ILE A 8 -10.52 -26.96 -34.83
N LEU A 9 -9.21 -26.90 -34.61
CA LEU A 9 -8.50 -27.33 -33.43
C LEU A 9 -8.94 -26.57 -32.19
N SER A 10 -9.21 -27.35 -31.14
CA SER A 10 -9.09 -27.00 -29.73
C SER A 10 -7.74 -26.31 -29.47
N GLY A 11 -7.74 -24.98 -29.47
CA GLY A 11 -6.62 -24.17 -29.05
C GLY A 11 -6.57 -24.02 -27.52
N THR A 12 -6.49 -25.12 -26.78
CA THR A 12 -5.97 -25.08 -25.42
C THR A 12 -4.49 -24.71 -25.56
N VAL A 13 -4.16 -23.44 -25.37
CA VAL A 13 -2.77 -23.00 -25.22
C VAL A 13 -2.28 -23.63 -23.92
N GLN A 14 -1.75 -24.85 -24.00
CA GLN A 14 -0.91 -25.38 -22.95
C GLN A 14 0.28 -24.42 -22.86
N ASN A 15 0.27 -23.55 -21.85
CA ASN A 15 1.42 -22.76 -21.45
C ASN A 15 2.48 -23.73 -20.87
N THR A 16 3.07 -24.59 -21.71
CA THR A 16 4.26 -25.34 -21.35
C THR A 16 5.42 -24.36 -21.38
N ILE A 17 5.73 -23.79 -20.22
CA ILE A 17 6.92 -22.97 -20.01
C ILE A 17 8.13 -23.82 -20.41
N SER A 18 8.98 -23.30 -21.29
CA SER A 18 10.19 -24.02 -21.70
C SER A 18 11.13 -24.20 -20.48
N PRO A 19 11.93 -25.27 -20.40
CA PRO A 19 12.81 -25.52 -19.25
C PRO A 19 13.78 -24.36 -18.94
N SER A 20 14.19 -23.61 -19.97
CA SER A 20 15.02 -22.41 -19.86
C SER A 20 14.26 -21.22 -19.27
N GLU A 21 13.00 -21.02 -19.65
CA GLU A 21 12.12 -20.01 -19.04
C GLU A 21 11.85 -20.35 -17.57
N ALA A 22 11.59 -21.63 -17.25
CA ALA A 22 11.37 -22.06 -15.86
C ALA A 22 12.60 -21.77 -14.97
N LEU A 23 13.81 -22.00 -15.48
CA LEU A 23 15.07 -21.65 -14.80
C LEU A 23 15.27 -20.14 -14.64
N PHE A 24 14.88 -19.35 -15.65
CA PHE A 24 14.91 -17.89 -15.57
C PHE A 24 13.91 -17.33 -14.55
N LEU A 25 12.74 -17.94 -14.42
CA LEU A 25 11.73 -17.59 -13.42
C LEU A 25 12.21 -17.89 -12.00
N LEU A 26 12.86 -19.03 -11.79
CA LEU A 26 13.40 -19.43 -10.47
C LEU A 26 14.51 -18.51 -9.96
N ASN A 27 15.21 -17.82 -10.86
CA ASN A 27 16.34 -16.93 -10.51
C ASN A 27 15.94 -15.47 -10.22
N ARG A 28 14.65 -15.12 -10.33
CA ARG A 28 14.13 -13.77 -10.08
C ARG A 28 13.37 -13.69 -8.76
N ASP A 29 13.41 -12.53 -8.12
CA ASP A 29 12.65 -12.26 -6.90
C ASP A 29 11.15 -12.49 -7.12
N VAL A 30 10.47 -12.99 -6.08
CA VAL A 30 9.02 -13.27 -6.10
C VAL A 30 8.22 -12.03 -6.53
N ALA A 31 8.61 -10.84 -6.07
CA ALA A 31 7.97 -9.59 -6.46
C ALA A 31 8.11 -9.28 -7.96
N ALA A 32 9.25 -9.63 -8.57
CA ALA A 32 9.50 -9.44 -9.99
C ALA A 32 8.70 -10.42 -10.86
N ASN A 33 8.30 -11.56 -10.30
CA ASN A 33 7.55 -12.63 -10.98
C ASN A 33 6.03 -12.51 -10.83
N GLN A 34 5.50 -11.46 -10.19
CA GLN A 34 4.08 -11.34 -9.87
C GLN A 34 3.14 -11.55 -11.06
N LEU A 35 3.46 -10.97 -12.24
CA LEU A 35 2.63 -11.13 -13.45
C LEU A 35 2.65 -12.57 -14.00
N GLN A 36 3.77 -13.27 -13.88
CA GLN A 36 3.90 -14.65 -14.35
C GLN A 36 3.14 -15.60 -13.41
N THR A 37 3.23 -15.38 -12.10
CA THR A 37 2.42 -16.12 -11.11
C THR A 37 0.92 -15.85 -11.30
N TYR A 38 0.52 -14.62 -11.63
CA TYR A 38 -0.87 -14.32 -11.93
C TYR A 38 -1.36 -15.03 -13.19
N ARG A 39 -0.54 -15.05 -14.25
CA ARG A 39 -0.84 -15.75 -15.51
C ARG A 39 -0.92 -17.26 -15.34
N SER A 40 -0.08 -17.87 -14.50
CA SER A 40 -0.11 -19.32 -14.29
C SER A 40 -1.33 -19.79 -13.51
N ASN A 41 -1.90 -18.90 -12.67
CA ASN A 41 -2.98 -19.25 -11.75
C ASN A 41 -4.38 -18.87 -12.26
N ASN A 42 -4.47 -18.07 -13.33
CA ASN A 42 -5.74 -17.55 -13.84
C ASN A 42 -5.88 -17.80 -15.34
N GLU A 43 -7.07 -18.21 -15.75
CA GLU A 43 -7.46 -18.34 -17.15
C GLU A 43 -8.02 -17.01 -17.68
N PRO A 44 -7.94 -16.75 -19.01
CA PRO A 44 -8.50 -15.54 -19.59
C PRO A 44 -10.03 -15.53 -19.43
N ILE A 45 -10.55 -14.40 -18.96
CA ILE A 45 -11.98 -14.16 -18.77
C ILE A 45 -12.45 -13.20 -19.86
N LEU A 46 -13.71 -13.35 -20.29
CA LEU A 46 -14.36 -12.42 -21.21
C LEU A 46 -14.32 -11.00 -20.64
N MET A 47 -13.78 -10.06 -21.41
CA MET A 47 -13.72 -8.66 -21.02
C MET A 47 -15.11 -8.03 -21.09
N THR A 48 -15.49 -7.32 -20.03
CA THR A 48 -16.81 -6.70 -19.90
C THR A 48 -16.70 -5.22 -19.52
N SER A 49 -17.70 -4.43 -19.89
CA SER A 49 -17.86 -3.04 -19.42
C SER A 49 -18.23 -3.01 -17.93
N LEU A 50 -18.29 -1.81 -17.35
CA LEU A 50 -18.78 -1.60 -15.97
C LEU A 50 -20.20 -2.16 -15.75
N SER A 51 -21.03 -2.16 -16.79
CA SER A 51 -22.39 -2.72 -16.77
C SER A 51 -22.46 -4.23 -17.02
N GLY A 52 -21.32 -4.90 -17.22
CA GLY A 52 -21.26 -6.34 -17.52
C GLY A 52 -21.52 -6.71 -18.98
N MET A 53 -21.59 -5.74 -19.89
CA MET A 53 -21.76 -5.99 -21.33
C MET A 53 -20.44 -6.52 -21.92
N PRO A 54 -20.46 -7.59 -22.74
CA PRO A 54 -19.24 -8.09 -23.37
C PRO A 54 -18.66 -7.07 -24.36
N ILE A 55 -17.35 -6.89 -24.31
CA ILE A 55 -16.63 -5.98 -25.20
C ILE A 55 -16.12 -6.76 -26.41
N GLY A 56 -16.38 -6.24 -27.61
CA GLY A 56 -15.91 -6.84 -28.86
C GLY A 56 -14.41 -6.59 -29.09
N ASP A 57 -14.04 -5.32 -29.19
CA ASP A 57 -12.65 -4.90 -29.38
C ASP A 57 -12.32 -3.74 -28.44
N LYS A 58 -11.24 -3.89 -27.66
CA LYS A 58 -10.73 -2.88 -26.72
C LYS A 58 -9.69 -1.97 -27.36
N VAL A 59 -9.05 -2.41 -28.45
CA VAL A 59 -7.86 -1.73 -29.01
C VAL A 59 -8.25 -0.51 -29.83
N TYR A 60 -9.47 -0.47 -30.35
CA TYR A 60 -9.95 0.59 -31.23
C TYR A 60 -11.18 1.29 -30.67
N SER A 61 -11.18 2.63 -30.74
CA SER A 61 -12.36 3.46 -30.48
C SER A 61 -13.32 3.43 -31.67
N LEU A 62 -14.61 3.63 -31.41
CA LEU A 62 -15.63 3.71 -32.44
C LEU A 62 -15.59 5.07 -33.16
N THR A 63 -15.36 5.05 -34.47
CA THR A 63 -15.22 6.26 -35.31
C THR A 63 -16.22 6.30 -36.47
N ALA A 64 -16.51 7.50 -36.97
CA ALA A 64 -17.29 7.72 -38.19
C ALA A 64 -16.48 7.44 -39.47
N GLY A 65 -16.13 6.18 -39.70
CA GLY A 65 -15.22 5.74 -40.77
C GLY A 65 -13.77 5.63 -40.32
N SER A 66 -12.92 4.95 -41.10
CA SER A 66 -11.55 4.55 -40.68
C SER A 66 -10.63 5.71 -40.27
N ARG A 67 -10.90 6.94 -40.74
CA ARG A 67 -10.18 8.17 -40.39
C ARG A 67 -11.12 9.29 -39.93
N GLY A 68 -12.34 8.93 -39.53
CA GLY A 68 -13.34 9.89 -39.04
C GLY A 68 -13.17 10.23 -37.56
N PRO A 69 -13.96 11.19 -37.06
CA PRO A 69 -13.98 11.52 -35.64
C PRO A 69 -14.51 10.36 -34.78
N ILE A 70 -14.09 10.32 -33.51
CA ILE A 70 -14.62 9.39 -32.50
C ILE A 70 -16.07 9.77 -32.19
N LEU A 71 -16.91 8.75 -32.05
CA LEU A 71 -18.33 8.91 -31.78
C LEU A 71 -18.61 8.89 -30.28
N LEU A 72 -19.44 9.82 -29.80
CA LEU A 72 -19.86 9.88 -28.40
C LEU A 72 -20.70 8.66 -27.96
N GLN A 73 -21.27 7.93 -28.93
CA GLN A 73 -21.99 6.68 -28.66
C GLN A 73 -21.07 5.53 -28.22
N ASP A 74 -19.74 5.71 -28.28
CA ASP A 74 -18.78 4.77 -27.72
C ASP A 74 -18.83 4.81 -26.18
N THR A 75 -19.80 4.11 -25.61
CA THR A 75 -20.00 4.08 -24.15
C THR A 75 -18.83 3.40 -23.44
N TYR A 76 -18.19 2.42 -24.07
CA TYR A 76 -17.04 1.73 -23.48
C TYR A 76 -15.82 2.66 -23.35
N LEU A 77 -15.53 3.46 -24.38
CA LEU A 77 -14.47 4.46 -24.31
C LEU A 77 -14.71 5.47 -23.18
N LEU A 78 -15.95 5.95 -23.03
CA LEU A 78 -16.31 6.89 -21.97
C LEU A 78 -16.17 6.26 -20.58
N ASP A 79 -16.58 5.00 -20.43
CA ASP A 79 -16.45 4.24 -19.18
C ASP A 79 -14.97 4.06 -18.77
N GLU A 80 -14.12 3.61 -19.70
CA GLU A 80 -12.69 3.36 -19.42
C GLU A 80 -11.95 4.67 -19.08
N LEU A 81 -12.18 5.74 -19.86
CA LEU A 81 -11.57 7.05 -19.58
C LEU A 81 -12.14 7.70 -18.32
N GLY A 82 -13.44 7.51 -18.05
CA GLY A 82 -14.10 7.99 -16.84
C GLY A 82 -13.46 7.37 -15.60
N GLN A 83 -13.32 6.05 -15.57
CA GLN A 83 -12.67 5.35 -14.46
C GLN A 83 -11.21 5.79 -14.29
N PHE A 84 -10.46 5.92 -15.38
CA PHE A 84 -9.06 6.36 -15.35
C PHE A 84 -8.88 7.75 -14.72
N ASN A 85 -9.76 8.69 -15.06
CA ASN A 85 -9.70 10.06 -14.54
C ASN A 85 -9.94 10.12 -13.01
N GLU A 86 -10.64 9.13 -12.45
CA GLU A 86 -11.02 9.07 -11.02
C GLU A 86 -10.16 8.10 -10.19
N GLU A 87 -9.09 7.52 -10.76
CA GLU A 87 -8.24 6.56 -10.03
C GLU A 87 -7.53 7.16 -8.80
N LYS A 88 -7.27 8.47 -8.81
CA LYS A 88 -6.47 9.13 -7.77
C LYS A 88 -7.35 9.62 -6.63
N ILE A 89 -7.28 8.93 -5.50
CA ILE A 89 -7.85 9.36 -4.22
C ILE A 89 -6.82 10.21 -3.47
N PRO A 90 -7.24 11.22 -2.69
CA PRO A 90 -6.33 12.00 -1.85
C PRO A 90 -5.46 11.12 -0.96
N GLU A 91 -4.15 11.42 -0.94
CA GLU A 91 -3.22 10.76 -0.03
C GLU A 91 -3.44 11.18 1.44
N ARG A 92 -2.83 10.44 2.37
CA ARG A 92 -2.90 10.81 3.80
C ARG A 92 -2.12 12.09 4.07
N CYS A 93 -2.66 12.98 4.90
CA CYS A 93 -2.01 14.25 5.28
C CYS A 93 -0.61 14.07 5.88
N SER A 94 -0.39 13.00 6.64
CA SER A 94 0.92 12.51 7.08
C SER A 94 0.95 11.00 6.85
N TYR A 95 2.12 10.37 6.83
CA TYR A 95 2.21 8.93 6.58
C TYR A 95 1.68 8.51 5.19
N GLY A 96 1.86 9.37 4.18
CA GLY A 96 1.42 9.16 2.80
C GLY A 96 2.08 7.92 2.18
N LYS A 97 3.41 7.85 2.20
CA LYS A 97 4.17 6.66 1.79
C LYS A 97 4.05 5.54 2.82
N GLY A 98 3.73 4.34 2.36
CA GLY A 98 3.75 3.15 3.20
C GLY A 98 3.49 1.85 2.44
N SER A 99 3.76 0.74 3.11
CA SER A 99 3.57 -0.62 2.63
C SER A 99 2.82 -1.42 3.69
N GLY A 100 1.99 -2.38 3.27
CA GLY A 100 1.18 -3.18 4.17
C GLY A 100 1.36 -4.68 3.96
N ALA A 101 1.02 -5.45 4.98
CA ALA A 101 0.97 -6.90 4.94
C ALA A 101 -0.18 -7.40 5.83
N PHE A 102 -0.62 -8.63 5.58
CA PHE A 102 -1.56 -9.34 6.43
C PHE A 102 -0.86 -10.47 7.17
N GLY A 103 -1.42 -10.88 8.30
CA GLY A 103 -0.90 -11.98 9.09
C GLY A 103 -1.82 -12.31 10.25
N PHE A 104 -1.26 -12.89 11.29
CA PHE A 104 -1.98 -13.17 12.54
C PHE A 104 -1.12 -12.80 13.74
N PHE A 105 -1.78 -12.40 14.82
CA PHE A 105 -1.22 -12.28 16.15
C PHE A 105 -1.59 -13.53 16.95
N GLN A 106 -0.63 -14.12 17.66
CA GLN A 106 -0.88 -15.24 18.55
C GLN A 106 -0.51 -14.86 19.98
N CYS A 107 -1.49 -14.95 20.89
CA CYS A 107 -1.26 -14.71 22.31
C CYS A 107 -0.43 -15.87 22.91
N THR A 108 0.79 -15.61 23.40
CA THR A 108 1.67 -16.68 23.94
C THR A 108 1.46 -16.95 25.43
N THR A 109 0.99 -15.95 26.16
CA THR A 109 0.75 -15.97 27.60
C THR A 109 -0.62 -15.34 27.86
N ASP A 110 -1.46 -16.01 28.64
CA ASP A 110 -2.73 -15.41 29.08
C ASP A 110 -2.44 -14.26 30.05
N ILE A 111 -2.79 -13.05 29.61
CA ILE A 111 -2.70 -11.81 30.39
C ILE A 111 -4.11 -11.30 30.72
N GLY A 112 -5.14 -11.80 30.03
CA GLY A 112 -6.51 -11.31 30.18
C GLY A 112 -7.07 -11.59 31.58
N SER A 113 -6.74 -12.74 32.14
CA SER A 113 -7.14 -13.13 33.50
C SER A 113 -6.64 -12.20 34.62
N THR A 114 -5.61 -11.38 34.37
CA THR A 114 -4.98 -10.53 35.40
C THR A 114 -5.04 -9.03 35.13
N LEU A 115 -4.95 -8.59 33.86
CA LEU A 115 -4.74 -7.17 33.52
C LEU A 115 -5.81 -6.56 32.60
N THR A 116 -6.50 -7.33 31.77
CA THR A 116 -7.41 -6.76 30.75
C THR A 116 -8.50 -7.72 30.32
N ARG A 117 -9.69 -7.22 30.00
CA ARG A 117 -10.78 -8.04 29.42
C ARG A 117 -10.75 -8.08 27.89
N ALA A 118 -9.63 -7.70 27.28
CA ALA A 118 -9.47 -7.69 25.83
C ALA A 118 -9.40 -9.12 25.28
N HIS A 119 -10.40 -9.52 24.50
CA HIS A 119 -10.60 -10.90 24.08
C HIS A 119 -9.48 -11.51 23.22
N PHE A 120 -8.65 -10.68 22.57
CA PHE A 120 -7.48 -11.15 21.81
C PHE A 120 -6.27 -11.51 22.69
N LEU A 121 -6.33 -11.22 24.01
CA LEU A 121 -5.27 -11.46 25.00
C LEU A 121 -5.66 -12.45 26.11
N ASP A 122 -6.90 -12.93 26.10
CA ASP A 122 -7.53 -13.71 27.19
C ASP A 122 -7.30 -15.22 27.10
N THR A 123 -6.77 -15.72 25.99
CA THR A 123 -6.55 -17.16 25.82
C THR A 123 -5.22 -17.42 25.17
N ARG A 124 -4.41 -18.25 25.85
CA ARG A 124 -3.13 -18.72 25.31
C ARG A 124 -3.35 -19.46 23.99
N ASN A 125 -2.50 -19.18 23.02
CA ASN A 125 -2.52 -19.66 21.64
C ASN A 125 -3.70 -19.18 20.78
N LYS A 126 -4.51 -18.25 21.26
CA LYS A 126 -5.53 -17.64 20.42
C LYS A 126 -4.89 -16.85 19.28
N GLN A 127 -5.30 -17.16 18.06
CA GLN A 127 -4.88 -16.45 16.86
C GLN A 127 -5.92 -15.39 16.50
N THR A 128 -5.45 -14.17 16.24
CA THR A 128 -6.27 -13.04 15.82
C THR A 128 -5.73 -12.53 14.49
N PRO A 129 -6.53 -12.49 13.40
CA PRO A 129 -6.07 -11.93 12.14
C PRO A 129 -5.66 -10.47 12.30
N ILE A 130 -4.60 -10.07 11.61
CA ILE A 130 -4.10 -8.69 11.63
C ILE A 130 -3.82 -8.16 10.22
N ALA A 131 -3.96 -6.84 10.07
CA ALA A 131 -3.39 -6.09 8.98
C ALA A 131 -2.39 -5.08 9.54
N ILE A 132 -1.17 -5.06 8.99
CA ILE A 132 -0.12 -4.12 9.38
C ILE A 132 0.18 -3.17 8.23
N ARG A 133 0.43 -1.90 8.56
CA ARG A 133 0.93 -0.89 7.62
C ARG A 133 2.13 -0.17 8.21
N PHE A 134 3.25 -0.26 7.51
CA PHE A 134 4.44 0.55 7.75
C PHE A 134 4.36 1.83 6.91
N SER A 135 4.85 2.94 7.44
CA SER A 135 4.75 4.23 6.74
C SER A 135 5.79 5.23 7.20
N ARG A 136 5.91 6.36 6.50
CA ARG A 136 6.85 7.44 6.81
C ARG A 136 6.14 8.77 7.08
N PHE A 137 6.45 9.42 8.20
CA PHE A 137 5.72 10.59 8.70
C PHE A 137 5.64 11.75 7.68
N ARG A 138 6.79 12.21 7.20
CA ARG A 138 6.95 13.41 6.37
C ARG A 138 6.63 13.19 4.88
N SER A 139 6.42 11.94 4.49
CA SER A 139 6.52 11.51 3.10
C SER A 139 5.20 11.62 2.34
N GLU A 140 5.27 12.21 1.15
CA GLU A 140 4.29 12.04 0.06
C GLU A 140 4.37 10.62 -0.50
N LEU A 141 3.32 10.19 -1.22
CA LEU A 141 3.20 8.85 -1.81
C LEU A 141 4.37 8.47 -2.74
N GLY A 142 4.96 9.47 -3.43
CA GLY A 142 6.05 9.27 -4.40
C GLY A 142 7.47 9.31 -3.82
N SER A 143 7.63 9.51 -2.52
CA SER A 143 8.95 9.74 -1.92
C SER A 143 9.68 8.44 -1.51
N SER A 144 11.01 8.48 -1.45
CA SER A 144 11.89 7.31 -1.26
C SER A 144 11.78 6.71 0.15
N ASP A 145 11.85 5.38 0.26
CA ASP A 145 11.67 4.66 1.53
C ASP A 145 12.87 4.77 2.49
N THR A 146 14.06 5.13 1.99
CA THR A 146 15.33 5.11 2.76
C THR A 146 15.71 6.46 3.38
N ILE A 147 14.85 7.47 3.25
CA ILE A 147 15.10 8.83 3.78
C ILE A 147 15.03 8.82 5.32
N ARG A 148 15.90 9.60 5.99
CA ARG A 148 15.85 9.81 7.44
C ARG A 148 14.53 10.47 7.83
N ASP A 149 13.67 9.75 8.55
CA ASP A 149 12.33 10.20 8.93
C ASP A 149 11.73 9.27 9.99
N ILE A 150 10.67 9.69 10.66
CA ILE A 150 9.91 8.82 11.56
C ILE A 150 9.15 7.76 10.77
N ARG A 151 9.25 6.52 11.23
CA ARG A 151 8.48 5.39 10.72
C ARG A 151 7.28 5.11 11.61
N GLY A 152 6.11 5.08 10.98
CA GLY A 152 4.86 4.62 11.56
C GLY A 152 4.68 3.13 11.35
N MET A 153 4.08 2.46 12.33
CA MET A 153 3.68 1.06 12.29
C MET A 153 2.27 0.96 12.86
N ALA A 154 1.27 0.85 12.00
CA ALA A 154 -0.12 0.69 12.41
C ALA A 154 -0.54 -0.77 12.27
N ILE A 155 -1.06 -1.36 13.35
CA ILE A 155 -1.59 -2.72 13.36
C ILE A 155 -3.09 -2.65 13.64
N LYS A 156 -3.88 -3.26 12.77
CA LYS A 156 -5.31 -3.50 12.96
C LYS A 156 -5.52 -4.95 13.36
N PHE A 157 -6.13 -5.16 14.52
CA PHE A 157 -6.53 -6.47 15.03
C PHE A 157 -8.02 -6.67 14.76
N TYR A 158 -8.35 -7.75 14.06
CA TYR A 158 -9.73 -8.16 13.82
C TYR A 158 -10.18 -9.06 14.97
N THR A 159 -10.60 -8.45 16.08
CA THR A 159 -11.01 -9.17 17.29
C THR A 159 -12.50 -9.49 17.27
N ASP A 160 -12.94 -10.46 18.06
CA ASP A 160 -14.37 -10.82 18.13
C ASP A 160 -15.25 -9.71 18.73
N CYS A 161 -14.64 -8.74 19.43
CA CYS A 161 -15.32 -7.59 20.01
C CYS A 161 -15.15 -6.32 19.16
N GLY A 162 -14.75 -6.47 17.89
CA GLY A 162 -14.54 -5.37 16.96
C GLY A 162 -13.06 -5.13 16.62
N ASN A 163 -12.83 -4.13 15.78
CA ASN A 163 -11.47 -3.82 15.34
C ASN A 163 -10.74 -3.01 16.40
N PHE A 164 -9.55 -3.47 16.79
CA PHE A 164 -8.65 -2.72 17.64
C PHE A 164 -7.46 -2.24 16.82
N ASP A 165 -7.24 -0.93 16.78
CA ASP A 165 -6.15 -0.32 16.00
C ASP A 165 -5.04 0.17 16.94
N LEU A 166 -3.90 -0.49 16.89
CA LEU A 166 -2.68 -0.09 17.59
C LEU A 166 -1.79 0.70 16.64
N ILE A 167 -1.86 2.03 16.75
CA ILE A 167 -1.12 2.96 15.91
C ILE A 167 0.18 3.35 16.63
N CYS A 168 1.31 2.84 16.12
CA CYS A 168 2.62 3.01 16.73
C CYS A 168 3.58 3.80 15.86
N ASN A 169 4.68 4.24 16.48
CA ASN A 169 5.88 4.69 15.80
C ASN A 169 7.08 3.84 16.21
N HIS A 170 8.13 3.89 15.40
CA HIS A 170 9.37 3.16 15.69
C HIS A 170 10.22 3.76 16.83
N LEU A 171 9.90 4.99 17.24
CA LEU A 171 10.53 5.65 18.37
C LEU A 171 9.54 5.65 19.55
N PRO A 172 10.04 5.49 20.79
CA PRO A 172 9.21 5.56 21.99
C PRO A 172 8.77 7.00 22.31
N VAL A 173 9.30 8.00 21.61
CA VAL A 173 9.00 9.41 21.80
C VAL A 173 8.57 10.08 20.49
N PHE A 174 7.92 11.23 20.64
CA PHE A 174 7.42 12.07 19.55
C PHE A 174 7.83 13.52 19.80
N PHE A 175 7.80 14.35 18.76
CA PHE A 175 8.32 15.72 18.79
C PHE A 175 7.59 16.65 19.76
N ILE A 176 6.27 16.51 19.87
CA ILE A 176 5.41 17.41 20.65
C ILE A 176 4.69 16.64 21.76
N ARG A 177 4.24 17.39 22.76
CA ARG A 177 3.45 16.87 23.88
C ARG A 177 1.96 17.21 23.76
N ASP A 178 1.64 18.32 23.10
CA ASP A 178 0.27 18.81 22.90
C ASP A 178 -0.14 18.66 21.43
N PRO A 179 -1.28 18.02 21.13
CA PRO A 179 -1.77 17.85 19.76
C PRO A 179 -2.07 19.17 19.03
N ILE A 180 -2.30 20.30 19.72
CA ILE A 180 -2.57 21.59 19.06
C ILE A 180 -1.43 22.03 18.14
N LEU A 181 -0.19 21.61 18.45
CA LEU A 181 1.00 21.92 17.66
C LEU A 181 1.25 20.93 16.51
N TYR A 182 0.43 19.87 16.39
CA TYR A 182 0.62 18.85 15.36
C TYR A 182 0.52 19.41 13.94
N PRO A 183 -0.45 20.28 13.59
CA PRO A 183 -0.49 20.89 12.26
C PRO A 183 0.77 21.73 11.97
N SER A 184 1.24 22.52 12.94
CA SER A 184 2.45 23.33 12.80
C SER A 184 3.70 22.48 12.59
N LEU A 185 3.82 21.37 13.33
CA LEU A 185 4.88 20.38 13.13
C LEU A 185 4.82 19.73 11.74
N VAL A 186 3.62 19.37 11.25
CA VAL A 186 3.48 18.77 9.93
C VAL A 186 3.84 19.78 8.84
N HIS A 187 3.41 21.03 8.97
CA HIS A 187 3.73 22.09 8.01
C HIS A 187 5.24 22.39 7.96
N SER A 188 5.93 22.48 9.12
CA SER A 188 7.37 22.71 9.16
C SER A 188 8.19 21.59 8.52
N GLN A 189 7.64 20.37 8.49
CA GLN A 189 8.26 19.22 7.85
C GLN A 189 7.81 19.02 6.39
N LYS A 190 6.85 19.78 5.89
CA LYS A 190 6.37 19.66 4.51
C LYS A 190 7.05 20.67 3.59
N ARG A 191 6.43 20.92 2.44
CA ARG A 191 6.91 21.88 1.44
C ARG A 191 6.52 23.29 1.86
N ASN A 192 7.38 24.25 1.53
CA ASN A 192 7.10 25.67 1.69
C ASN A 192 5.87 26.03 0.83
N PRO A 193 4.89 26.77 1.38
CA PRO A 193 3.63 27.08 0.69
C PRO A 193 3.80 27.95 -0.57
N VAL A 194 4.89 28.71 -0.68
CA VAL A 194 5.16 29.58 -1.83
C VAL A 194 5.94 28.85 -2.92
N THR A 195 7.03 28.18 -2.55
CA THR A 195 7.94 27.54 -3.53
C THR A 195 7.59 26.09 -3.83
N ASN A 196 6.76 25.46 -3.00
CA ASN A 196 6.47 24.02 -3.04
C ASN A 196 7.74 23.15 -3.02
N LEU A 197 8.81 23.65 -2.42
CA LEU A 197 10.07 22.93 -2.20
C LEU A 197 10.24 22.59 -0.72
N PHE A 198 11.10 21.62 -0.43
CA PHE A 198 11.46 21.32 0.95
C PHE A 198 12.31 22.44 1.54
N ASP A 199 11.93 22.93 2.72
CA ASP A 199 12.52 24.09 3.36
C ASP A 199 13.16 23.68 4.70
N TYR A 200 14.49 23.73 4.75
CA TYR A 200 15.24 23.38 5.94
C TYR A 200 15.17 24.46 7.02
N ASP A 201 14.92 25.72 6.66
CA ASP A 201 14.82 26.80 7.63
C ASP A 201 13.54 26.65 8.42
N ALA A 202 12.40 26.41 7.75
CA ALA A 202 11.14 26.10 8.42
C ALA A 202 11.23 24.85 9.33
N TYR A 203 11.93 23.82 8.86
CA TYR A 203 12.17 22.59 9.64
C TYR A 203 12.95 22.87 10.93
N TRP A 204 14.07 23.60 10.84
CA TRP A 204 14.92 23.87 11.98
C TRP A 204 14.35 24.93 12.91
N ASP A 205 13.69 25.97 12.39
CA ASP A 205 13.04 27.03 13.17
C ASP A 205 12.02 26.45 14.15
N PHE A 206 11.15 25.54 13.69
CA PHE A 206 10.19 24.87 14.57
C PHE A 206 10.89 24.06 15.67
N LEU A 207 11.96 23.34 15.34
CA LEU A 207 12.66 22.46 16.28
C LEU A 207 13.47 23.25 17.31
N THR A 208 14.10 24.35 16.93
CA THR A 208 14.94 25.17 17.83
C THR A 208 14.11 26.01 18.78
N LEU A 209 12.95 26.52 18.34
CA LEU A 209 12.03 27.28 19.19
C LEU A 209 11.29 26.41 20.22
N ARG A 210 11.29 25.08 20.03
CA ARG A 210 10.52 24.12 20.84
C ARG A 210 11.45 23.04 21.42
N PRO A 211 12.04 23.28 22.61
CA PRO A 211 13.02 22.36 23.19
C PRO A 211 12.45 20.97 23.53
N GLU A 212 11.12 20.80 23.63
CA GLU A 212 10.51 19.47 23.81
C GLU A 212 10.79 18.50 22.65
N THR A 213 11.12 19.03 21.47
CA THR A 213 11.41 18.24 20.26
C THR A 213 12.77 17.55 20.32
N THR A 214 13.67 18.02 21.18
CA THR A 214 15.08 17.61 21.27
C THR A 214 15.25 16.11 21.47
N HIS A 215 14.45 15.49 22.34
CA HIS A 215 14.56 14.06 22.61
C HIS A 215 14.24 13.21 21.36
N CYS A 216 13.18 13.57 20.63
CA CYS A 216 12.83 12.90 19.38
C CYS A 216 13.90 13.15 18.31
N LEU A 217 14.38 14.39 18.18
CA LEU A 217 15.42 14.78 17.23
C LEU A 217 16.71 13.96 17.40
N VAL A 218 17.21 13.85 18.63
CA VAL A 218 18.43 13.06 18.96
C VAL A 218 18.23 11.57 18.71
N SER A 219 16.99 11.08 18.88
CA SER A 219 16.65 9.67 18.68
C SER A 219 16.55 9.26 17.21
N ILE A 220 16.32 10.21 16.30
CA ILE A 220 16.24 9.94 14.85
C ILE A 220 17.65 9.66 14.31
N LYS A 221 18.00 8.39 14.21
CA LYS A 221 19.27 7.93 13.63
C LYS A 221 19.15 7.70 12.13
N ARG A 222 20.23 7.98 11.39
CA ARG A 222 20.41 7.49 10.01
C ARG A 222 20.72 6.00 10.10
N ILE A 223 19.81 5.15 9.64
CA ILE A 223 20.01 3.70 9.66
C ILE A 223 20.56 3.29 8.28
N ASN A 224 21.83 2.90 8.22
CA ASN A 224 22.53 2.57 6.97
C ASN A 224 22.21 1.18 6.37
N ASN A 225 21.30 0.41 6.99
CA ASN A 225 20.79 -0.88 6.49
C ASN A 225 19.36 -1.09 7.02
N PHE A 226 18.46 -0.17 6.66
CA PHE A 226 17.13 -0.14 7.23
C PHE A 226 16.17 -1.07 6.50
N SER A 227 15.50 -1.95 7.26
CA SER A 227 14.36 -2.74 6.83
C SER A 227 13.29 -2.71 7.91
N PHE A 228 12.02 -2.74 7.52
CA PHE A 228 10.90 -2.74 8.48
C PHE A 228 10.94 -3.93 9.45
N TYR A 229 11.57 -5.05 9.06
CA TYR A 229 11.76 -6.23 9.91
C TYR A 229 12.68 -5.99 11.11
N ASN A 230 13.65 -5.08 11.00
CA ASN A 230 14.67 -4.85 12.04
C ASN A 230 14.32 -3.67 12.95
N MET A 231 13.05 -3.25 12.94
CA MET A 231 12.59 -2.04 13.61
C MET A 231 11.76 -2.39 14.85
N LYS A 232 12.11 -1.79 15.99
CA LYS A 232 11.24 -1.81 17.17
C LYS A 232 10.09 -0.83 17.00
N SER A 233 8.98 -1.07 17.68
CA SER A 233 7.80 -0.23 17.61
C SER A 233 7.21 -0.02 19.00
N PHE A 234 6.68 1.18 19.19
CA PHE A 234 6.19 1.66 20.46
C PHE A 234 4.89 2.42 20.22
N SER A 235 3.84 2.03 20.95
CA SER A 235 2.62 2.83 21.06
C SER A 235 2.87 3.95 22.04
N ARG A 236 2.52 5.18 21.68
CA ARG A 236 2.53 6.29 22.62
C ARG A 236 1.17 6.96 22.60
N PHE A 237 0.59 7.13 23.79
CA PHE A 237 -0.45 8.12 24.02
C PHE A 237 0.24 9.46 24.28
N CYS A 238 -0.16 10.51 23.56
CA CYS A 238 0.10 11.88 24.00
C CYS A 238 -0.74 12.09 25.27
N ASN A 239 -0.20 11.73 26.43
CA ASN A 239 -0.66 12.21 27.73
C ASN A 239 0.14 13.47 28.11
#